data_AF-B8FEG7-F1
#
_entry.id   AF-B8FEG7-F1
#
_cell.length_a   1.000
_cell.length_b   1.000
_cell.length_c   1.000
_cell.angle_alpha   90.00
_cell.angle_beta   90.00
_cell.angle_gamma   90.00
#
_symmetry.space_group_name_H-M   'P 1'
#
loop_
_entity.id
_entity.type
_entity.pdbx_description
1 polymer ?
#
loop_
_entity_poly.entity_id
_entity_poly.type
_entity_poly.pdbx_seq_one_letter_code
_entity_poly.pdbx_strand_id
1 'polypeptide(L)'
;MHKSYFPSCGVAGPIAPAVRINHLGLIGCIPNKCAGCSHMFEGSCTRGLDAVGRYLHLDHGPCGVPGPTDPVLYESRYIAAKAAIPRKCAACSFLEFEMVQGFICSKDKDIWGDFPRSLDWGAWSPDSLYFDLGPSKNATKQLSVCVQNNNLAGFIEEYRRVNPGLSLYEAKADLATLREILINA
;
A
#
# COMPACT_ATOMS: atom_id res chain seq x y z
N MET A 1 4.47 -4.81 3.52
CA MET A 1 5.08 -3.62 2.89
C MET A 1 4.38 -3.16 1.62
N HIS A 2 3.95 -4.03 0.70
CA HIS A 2 3.15 -3.62 -0.48
C HIS A 2 1.88 -2.81 -0.13
N LYS A 3 1.28 -3.04 1.05
CA LYS A 3 0.15 -2.26 1.57
C LYS A 3 0.44 -0.75 1.70
N SER A 4 1.69 -0.28 1.64
CA SER A 4 2.01 1.16 1.69
C SER A 4 1.76 1.88 0.36
N TYR A 5 1.53 1.11 -0.72
CA TYR A 5 1.25 1.60 -2.07
C TYR A 5 -0.11 1.14 -2.59
N PHE A 6 -0.76 0.24 -1.83
CA PHE A 6 -2.10 -0.18 -2.07
C PHE A 6 -3.03 0.59 -1.12
N PRO A 7 -4.00 1.35 -1.63
CA PRO A 7 -4.32 1.51 -3.04
C PRO A 7 -3.51 2.54 -3.83
N SER A 8 -3.57 2.49 -5.17
CA SER A 8 -2.86 3.47 -6.05
C SER A 8 -3.49 4.85 -5.94
N CYS A 9 -2.69 5.92 -5.93
CA CYS A 9 -3.21 7.29 -5.74
C CYS A 9 -4.08 7.76 -6.91
N GLY A 10 -5.39 7.96 -6.65
CA GLY A 10 -6.34 8.51 -7.63
C GLY A 10 -6.35 10.05 -7.72
N VAL A 11 -5.56 10.75 -6.90
CA VAL A 11 -5.50 12.22 -6.92
C VAL A 11 -4.71 12.67 -8.14
N ALA A 12 -5.41 13.29 -9.08
CA ALA A 12 -4.82 13.93 -10.24
C ALA A 12 -4.18 15.27 -9.85
N GLY A 13 -3.11 15.64 -10.56
CA GLY A 13 -2.42 16.90 -10.35
C GLY A 13 -0.92 16.79 -10.58
N PRO A 14 -0.22 17.93 -10.62
CA PRO A 14 1.21 17.93 -10.87
C PRO A 14 2.00 17.41 -9.65
N ILE A 15 3.17 16.80 -9.90
CA ILE A 15 4.13 16.46 -8.84
C ILE A 15 5.05 17.64 -8.56
N ALA A 16 5.42 18.39 -9.60
CA ALA A 16 6.29 19.56 -9.54
C ALA A 16 5.50 20.87 -9.80
N PRO A 17 5.94 22.02 -9.25
CA PRO A 17 7.08 22.17 -8.35
C PRO A 17 6.80 21.55 -6.98
N ALA A 18 7.82 20.92 -6.40
CA ALA A 18 7.74 20.35 -5.07
C ALA A 18 7.42 21.43 -4.03
N VAL A 19 6.58 21.10 -3.05
CA VAL A 19 6.12 22.04 -2.01
C VAL A 19 6.88 21.75 -0.73
N ARG A 20 7.56 22.76 -0.17
CA ARG A 20 8.27 22.61 1.09
C ARG A 20 7.31 22.38 2.24
N ILE A 21 7.67 21.46 3.13
CA ILE A 21 6.99 21.25 4.40
C ILE A 21 8.04 21.15 5.51
N ASN A 22 7.69 21.66 6.68
CA ASN A 22 8.45 21.47 7.91
C ASN A 22 7.48 20.97 8.98
N HIS A 23 7.82 19.83 9.59
CA HIS A 23 7.00 19.25 10.64
C HIS A 23 7.89 18.57 11.68
N LEU A 24 7.76 18.97 12.95
CA LEU A 24 8.52 18.42 14.09
C LEU A 24 10.03 18.30 13.86
N GLY A 25 10.62 19.25 13.12
CA GLY A 25 12.06 19.26 12.82
C GLY A 25 12.46 18.46 11.58
N LEU A 26 11.52 17.75 10.93
CA LEU A 26 11.71 17.16 9.61
C LEU A 26 11.57 18.24 8.54
N ILE A 27 12.55 18.33 7.66
CA ILE A 27 12.64 19.33 6.60
C ILE A 27 12.71 18.63 5.25
N GLY A 28 11.79 18.97 4.36
CA GLY A 28 11.81 18.44 3.01
C GLY A 28 10.71 19.00 2.13
N CYS A 29 10.35 18.23 1.11
CA CYS A 29 9.30 18.60 0.18
C CYS A 29 8.32 17.46 -0.04
N ILE A 30 7.12 17.81 -0.48
CA ILE A 30 6.06 16.90 -0.89
C ILE A 30 5.63 17.19 -2.34
N PRO A 31 5.00 16.22 -3.04
CA PRO A 31 4.43 16.46 -4.36
C PRO A 31 3.38 17.58 -4.34
N ASN A 32 3.36 18.43 -5.37
CA ASN A 32 2.46 19.58 -5.46
C ASN A 32 0.98 19.20 -5.25
N LYS A 33 0.53 18.14 -5.95
CA LYS A 33 -0.82 17.59 -5.82
C LYS A 33 -1.20 17.17 -4.40
N CYS A 34 -0.23 16.85 -3.55
CA CYS A 34 -0.47 16.46 -2.17
C CYS A 34 -0.65 17.66 -1.24
N ALA A 35 -0.08 18.83 -1.55
CA ALA A 35 -0.11 19.98 -0.66
C ALA A 35 -1.53 20.48 -0.34
N GLY A 36 -2.45 20.39 -1.30
CA GLY A 36 -3.88 20.73 -1.11
C GLY A 36 -4.78 19.52 -0.90
N CYS A 37 -4.24 18.30 -0.78
CA CYS A 37 -5.03 17.09 -0.68
C CYS A 37 -5.58 16.92 0.74
N SER A 38 -6.87 16.61 0.87
CA SER A 38 -7.52 16.34 2.17
C SER A 38 -6.95 15.13 2.92
N HIS A 39 -6.26 14.23 2.21
CA HIS A 39 -5.60 13.07 2.80
C HIS A 39 -4.13 13.33 3.17
N MET A 40 -3.59 14.52 2.90
CA MET A 40 -2.23 14.86 3.29
C MET A 40 -2.17 15.14 4.79
N PHE A 41 -1.26 14.46 5.48
CA PHE A 41 -1.02 14.65 6.90
C PHE A 41 0.47 14.47 7.18
N GLU A 42 1.13 15.54 7.62
CA GLU A 42 2.52 15.51 8.13
C GLU A 42 3.52 14.82 7.18
N GLY A 43 3.38 15.06 5.87
CA GLY A 43 4.26 14.45 4.85
C GLY A 43 3.93 12.99 4.49
N SER A 44 2.78 12.49 4.96
CA SER A 44 2.23 11.17 4.64
C SER A 44 0.79 11.27 4.12
N CYS A 45 0.23 10.14 3.69
CA CYS A 45 -1.14 10.04 3.20
C CYS A 45 -2.00 9.19 4.16
N THR A 46 -3.12 9.75 4.61
CA THR A 46 -4.08 9.06 5.50
C THR A 46 -5.08 8.18 4.75
N ARG A 47 -5.01 8.15 3.42
CA ARG A 47 -5.92 7.34 2.62
C ARG A 47 -5.73 5.87 2.94
N GLY A 48 -6.84 5.16 3.13
CA GLY A 48 -6.80 3.73 3.44
C GLY A 48 -6.26 3.41 4.83
N LEU A 49 -6.10 4.39 5.73
CA LEU A 49 -5.67 4.18 7.12
C LEU A 49 -6.47 3.06 7.79
N ASP A 50 -7.79 3.05 7.62
CA ASP A 50 -8.68 2.03 8.19
C ASP A 50 -8.42 0.64 7.59
N ALA A 51 -8.07 0.56 6.31
CA ALA A 51 -7.85 -0.69 5.59
C ALA A 51 -6.44 -1.28 5.81
N VAL A 52 -5.42 -0.42 5.98
CA VAL A 52 -4.02 -0.84 6.09
C VAL A 52 -3.42 -0.67 7.49
N GLY A 53 -4.12 0.01 8.40
CA GLY A 53 -3.72 0.25 9.79
C GLY A 53 -2.52 1.18 9.96
N ARG A 54 -2.18 1.98 8.95
CA ARG A 54 -1.01 2.89 8.94
C ARG A 54 -1.13 3.96 7.86
N TYR A 55 -0.28 4.99 7.93
CA TYR A 55 -0.16 5.98 6.86
C TYR A 55 0.55 5.42 5.63
N LEU A 56 0.08 5.85 4.45
CA LEU A 56 0.70 5.55 3.17
C LEU A 56 1.74 6.62 2.81
N HIS A 57 2.67 6.27 1.92
CA HIS A 57 3.57 7.27 1.36
C HIS A 57 2.83 8.19 0.38
N LEU A 58 3.33 9.41 0.22
CA LEU A 58 2.86 10.30 -0.84
C LEU A 58 3.27 9.77 -2.21
N ASP A 59 2.43 10.05 -3.21
CA ASP A 59 2.68 9.67 -4.59
C ASP A 59 3.62 10.67 -5.27
N HIS A 60 4.90 10.32 -5.25
CA HIS A 60 5.99 11.06 -5.90
C HIS A 60 6.10 10.74 -7.40
N GLY A 61 5.19 9.92 -7.95
CA GLY A 61 5.23 9.44 -9.33
C GLY A 61 6.27 8.34 -9.57
N PRO A 62 6.39 7.90 -10.83
CA PRO A 62 7.26 6.80 -11.21
C PRO A 62 8.74 7.16 -10.99
N CYS A 63 9.55 6.19 -10.59
CA CYS A 63 10.97 6.43 -10.34
C CYS A 63 11.80 6.46 -11.64
N GLY A 64 11.23 6.03 -12.77
CA GLY A 64 11.90 5.99 -14.07
C GLY A 64 13.03 4.95 -14.20
N VAL A 65 13.32 4.17 -13.15
CA VAL A 65 14.22 3.01 -13.26
C VAL A 65 13.48 1.90 -13.99
N PRO A 66 14.00 1.42 -15.14
CA PRO A 66 13.36 0.35 -15.89
C PRO A 66 13.51 -0.98 -15.14
N GLY A 67 12.50 -1.84 -15.29
CA GLY A 67 12.55 -3.20 -14.79
C GLY A 67 11.23 -3.66 -14.17
N PRO A 68 11.15 -4.95 -13.81
CA PRO A 68 9.91 -5.54 -13.29
C PRO A 68 9.58 -5.01 -11.89
N THR A 69 8.28 -4.84 -11.61
CA THR A 69 7.78 -4.35 -10.32
C THR A 69 7.14 -5.44 -9.47
N ASP A 70 7.15 -6.68 -9.94
CA ASP A 70 6.68 -7.83 -9.17
C ASP A 70 7.50 -8.00 -7.87
N PRO A 71 6.87 -8.48 -6.79
CA PRO A 71 7.49 -8.57 -5.48
C PRO A 71 8.53 -9.67 -5.46
N VAL A 72 9.72 -9.33 -4.96
CA VAL A 72 10.74 -10.30 -4.57
C VAL A 72 11.05 -10.15 -3.09
N LEU A 73 11.29 -11.27 -2.41
CA LEU A 73 11.81 -11.25 -1.05
C LEU A 73 13.26 -10.76 -1.09
N TYR A 74 13.50 -9.67 -0.39
CA TYR A 74 14.81 -9.06 -0.25
C TYR A 74 15.25 -9.10 1.20
N GLU A 75 16.51 -9.47 1.38
CA GLU A 75 17.21 -9.49 2.65
C GLU A 75 18.43 -8.58 2.49
N SER A 76 18.55 -7.59 3.37
CA SER A 76 19.76 -6.77 3.41
C SER A 76 20.73 -7.36 4.42
N ARG A 77 22.03 -7.06 4.27
CA ARG A 77 23.04 -7.46 5.27
C ARG A 77 22.79 -6.92 6.68
N TYR A 78 21.86 -5.97 6.82
CA TYR A 78 21.53 -5.29 8.08
C TYR A 78 20.20 -5.76 8.68
N ILE A 79 19.39 -6.52 7.93
CA ILE A 79 18.04 -6.90 8.34
C ILE A 79 17.84 -8.38 8.03
N ALA A 80 17.77 -9.19 9.08
CA ALA A 80 17.48 -10.62 8.95
C ALA A 80 16.04 -10.91 8.47
N ALA A 81 15.12 -9.96 8.67
CA ALA A 81 13.74 -10.08 8.22
C ALA A 81 13.63 -9.82 6.71
N LYS A 82 13.22 -10.85 5.95
CA LYS A 82 12.92 -10.72 4.53
C LYS A 82 11.71 -9.83 4.31
N ALA A 83 11.85 -8.81 3.46
CA ALA A 83 10.74 -7.96 3.05
C ALA A 83 10.51 -8.04 1.54
N ALA A 84 9.25 -7.97 1.12
CA ALA A 84 8.93 -7.85 -0.29
C ALA A 84 9.24 -6.43 -0.79
N ILE A 85 10.01 -6.33 -1.88
CA ILE A 85 10.28 -5.10 -2.64
C ILE A 85 10.04 -5.33 -4.14
N PRO A 86 9.90 -4.29 -4.99
CA PRO A 86 9.85 -4.46 -6.43
C PRO A 86 11.15 -5.09 -6.94
N ARG A 87 11.07 -6.06 -7.85
CA ARG A 87 12.24 -6.75 -8.40
C ARG A 87 13.31 -5.79 -8.93
N LYS A 88 12.92 -4.73 -9.64
CA LYS A 88 13.83 -3.68 -10.14
C LYS A 88 14.62 -2.98 -9.03
N CYS A 89 14.10 -2.95 -7.81
CA CYS A 89 14.75 -2.30 -6.67
C CYS A 89 15.83 -3.17 -6.03
N ALA A 90 15.79 -4.49 -6.18
CA ALA A 90 16.70 -5.41 -5.48
C ALA A 90 18.19 -5.19 -5.83
N ALA A 91 18.47 -4.70 -7.03
CA ALA A 91 19.82 -4.35 -7.49
C ALA A 91 20.01 -2.83 -7.69
N CYS A 92 19.05 -2.01 -7.27
CA CYS A 92 19.09 -0.57 -7.48
C CYS A 92 19.98 0.11 -6.44
N SER A 93 20.89 0.99 -6.89
CA SER A 93 21.79 1.74 -6.01
C SER A 93 21.07 2.75 -5.10
N PHE A 94 19.82 3.09 -5.41
CA PHE A 94 19.00 4.01 -4.63
C PHE A 94 18.13 3.31 -3.57
N LEU A 95 18.24 2.00 -3.41
CA LEU A 95 17.52 1.28 -2.35
C LEU A 95 18.20 1.54 -1.01
N GLU A 96 17.49 2.19 -0.10
CA GLU A 96 17.94 2.45 1.27
C GLU A 96 16.96 1.83 2.27
N PHE A 97 17.44 1.61 3.49
CA PHE A 97 16.59 1.24 4.62
C PHE A 97 16.65 2.32 5.70
N GLU A 98 15.49 2.74 6.15
CA GLU A 98 15.28 3.67 7.25
C GLU A 98 14.47 2.96 8.34
N MET A 99 14.76 3.22 9.62
CA MET A 99 14.22 2.43 10.73
C MET A 99 12.70 2.58 10.90
N VAL A 100 12.15 3.75 10.61
CA VAL A 100 10.72 4.06 10.77
C VAL A 100 9.92 3.63 9.55
N GLN A 101 10.42 3.93 8.35
CA GLN A 101 9.69 3.74 7.09
C GLN A 101 10.01 2.41 6.40
N GLY A 102 11.10 1.76 6.77
CA GLY A 102 11.58 0.55 6.13
C GLY A 102 12.34 0.85 4.83
N PHE A 103 12.10 0.05 3.79
CA PHE A 103 12.77 0.24 2.50
C PHE A 103 12.20 1.45 1.74
N ILE A 104 13.10 2.36 1.36
CA ILE A 104 12.80 3.62 0.65
C ILE A 104 13.67 3.76 -0.60
N CYS A 105 13.32 4.73 -1.47
CA CYS A 105 14.12 5.10 -2.63
C CYS A 105 14.77 6.48 -2.43
N SER A 106 16.10 6.53 -2.48
CA SER A 106 16.89 7.76 -2.26
C SER A 106 17.24 8.55 -3.52
N LYS A 107 16.71 8.14 -4.69
CA LYS A 107 17.07 8.71 -6.02
C LYS A 107 16.99 10.24 -6.11
N ASP A 108 16.06 10.85 -5.37
CA ASP A 108 15.79 12.29 -5.38
C ASP A 108 15.79 12.87 -3.95
N LYS A 109 16.64 12.35 -3.07
CA LYS A 109 16.70 12.77 -1.65
C LYS A 109 17.02 14.26 -1.50
N ASP A 110 17.74 14.84 -2.44
CA ASP A 110 18.03 16.27 -2.54
C ASP A 110 16.78 17.14 -2.78
N ILE A 111 15.75 16.59 -3.44
CA ILE A 111 14.47 17.26 -3.66
C ILE A 111 13.54 17.06 -2.45
N TRP A 112 13.40 15.81 -1.99
CA TRP A 112 12.37 15.45 -1.01
C TRP A 112 12.80 15.60 0.44
N GLY A 113 14.11 15.65 0.72
CA GLY A 113 14.65 15.78 2.07
C GLY A 113 14.25 14.61 2.96
N ASP A 114 13.68 14.93 4.12
CA ASP A 114 13.27 13.94 5.13
C ASP A 114 11.99 13.16 4.79
N PHE A 115 11.35 13.45 3.65
CA PHE A 115 10.15 12.77 3.16
C PHE A 115 10.48 11.94 1.91
N PRO A 116 11.29 10.87 2.02
CA PRO A 116 11.81 10.17 0.86
C PRO A 116 10.71 9.49 0.05
N ARG A 117 11.04 9.18 -1.20
CA ARG A 117 10.17 8.38 -2.06
C ARG A 117 10.02 6.97 -1.47
N SER A 118 8.82 6.42 -1.60
CA SER A 118 8.62 4.99 -1.48
C SER A 118 9.19 4.24 -2.68
N LEU A 119 9.23 2.91 -2.58
CA LEU A 119 9.54 2.07 -3.73
C LEU A 119 8.42 2.16 -4.77
N ASP A 120 8.80 2.29 -6.03
CA ASP A 120 7.86 2.36 -7.15
C ASP A 120 7.42 0.95 -7.56
N TRP A 121 6.19 0.61 -7.17
CA TRP A 121 5.53 -0.66 -7.50
C TRP A 121 4.85 -0.63 -8.88
N GLY A 122 4.88 0.50 -9.59
CA GLY A 122 4.22 0.66 -10.89
C GLY A 122 2.73 0.32 -10.82
N ALA A 123 2.22 -0.34 -11.86
CA ALA A 123 0.86 -0.87 -11.90
C ALA A 123 0.75 -2.28 -11.30
N TRP A 124 1.73 -2.71 -10.51
CA TRP A 124 1.67 -4.05 -9.90
C TRP A 124 0.52 -4.12 -8.91
N SER A 125 -0.33 -5.13 -9.09
CA SER A 125 -1.35 -5.53 -8.14
C SER A 125 -1.14 -6.99 -7.75
N PRO A 126 -1.41 -7.38 -6.50
CA PRO A 126 -1.34 -8.78 -6.12
C PRO A 126 -2.44 -9.59 -6.82
N ASP A 127 -2.10 -10.78 -7.29
CA ASP A 127 -3.07 -11.72 -7.89
C ASP A 127 -4.27 -11.99 -6.96
N SER A 128 -4.03 -11.95 -5.65
CA SER A 128 -5.05 -12.11 -4.62
C SER A 128 -4.74 -11.22 -3.42
N LEU A 129 -5.67 -10.37 -3.02
CA LEU A 129 -5.57 -9.59 -1.78
C LEU A 129 -5.87 -10.46 -0.58
N TYR A 130 -4.94 -10.60 0.35
CA TYR A 130 -5.25 -11.20 1.65
C TYR A 130 -5.82 -10.11 2.56
N PHE A 131 -7.10 -10.24 2.88
CA PHE A 131 -7.77 -9.43 3.89
C PHE A 131 -7.90 -10.21 5.19
N ASP A 132 -7.93 -9.47 6.28
CA ASP A 132 -8.31 -9.97 7.59
C ASP A 132 -9.80 -9.66 7.79
N LEU A 133 -10.55 -10.63 8.29
CA LEU A 133 -11.97 -10.45 8.65
C LEU A 133 -12.14 -10.04 10.12
N GLY A 134 -11.03 -9.87 10.84
CA GLY A 134 -10.99 -9.58 12.26
C GLY A 134 -10.67 -10.82 13.10
N PRO A 135 -10.36 -10.63 14.38
CA PRO A 135 -9.73 -11.65 15.23
C PRO A 135 -10.57 -12.91 15.47
N SER A 136 -11.89 -12.86 15.20
CA SER A 136 -12.81 -13.99 15.38
C SER A 136 -13.19 -14.70 14.07
N LYS A 137 -12.67 -14.25 12.93
CA LYS A 137 -13.08 -14.72 11.61
C LYS A 137 -11.88 -15.19 10.80
N ASN A 138 -11.97 -16.41 10.28
CA ASN A 138 -11.00 -16.98 9.37
C ASN A 138 -11.17 -16.37 7.98
N ALA A 139 -10.11 -15.78 7.46
CA ALA A 139 -10.00 -15.37 6.07
C ALA A 139 -9.19 -16.39 5.27
N THR A 140 -9.65 -16.73 4.07
CA THR A 140 -8.93 -17.62 3.14
C THR A 140 -8.68 -16.92 1.81
N LYS A 141 -7.68 -17.40 1.07
CA LYS A 141 -7.41 -16.96 -0.30
C LYS A 141 -8.65 -17.09 -1.20
N GLN A 142 -9.45 -18.13 -1.00
CA GLN A 142 -10.65 -18.37 -1.80
C GLN A 142 -11.71 -17.28 -1.59
N LEU A 143 -11.87 -16.78 -0.36
CA LEU A 143 -12.73 -15.62 -0.12
C LEU A 143 -12.26 -14.43 -0.97
N SER A 144 -10.96 -14.17 -1.01
CA SER A 144 -10.38 -13.09 -1.80
C SER A 144 -10.67 -13.18 -3.27
N VAL A 145 -10.50 -14.37 -3.84
CA VAL A 145 -10.84 -14.67 -5.24
C VAL A 145 -12.32 -14.42 -5.49
N CYS A 146 -13.20 -14.82 -4.58
CA CYS A 146 -14.63 -14.59 -4.71
C CYS A 146 -14.99 -13.10 -4.67
N VAL A 147 -14.33 -12.28 -3.83
CA VAL A 147 -14.57 -10.82 -3.82
C VAL A 147 -14.10 -10.18 -5.13
N GLN A 148 -12.88 -10.49 -5.58
CA GLN A 148 -12.29 -9.94 -6.81
C GLN A 148 -13.11 -10.29 -8.05
N ASN A 149 -13.65 -11.52 -8.13
CA ASN A 149 -14.46 -11.99 -9.26
C ASN A 149 -15.96 -11.66 -9.12
N ASN A 150 -16.34 -10.86 -8.12
CA ASN A 150 -17.73 -10.51 -7.83
C ASN A 150 -18.66 -11.74 -7.61
N ASN A 151 -18.10 -12.87 -7.16
CA ASN A 151 -18.81 -14.13 -6.96
C ASN A 151 -19.43 -14.22 -5.55
N LEU A 152 -20.62 -13.65 -5.39
CA LEU A 152 -21.36 -13.66 -4.11
C LEU A 152 -21.63 -15.08 -3.58
N ALA A 153 -22.08 -15.98 -4.45
CA ALA A 153 -22.46 -17.33 -4.04
C ALA A 153 -21.24 -18.10 -3.51
N GLY A 154 -20.13 -18.07 -4.26
CA GLY A 154 -18.87 -18.69 -3.84
C GLY A 154 -18.28 -18.03 -2.59
N PHE A 155 -18.47 -16.72 -2.41
CA PHE A 155 -18.04 -16.05 -1.17
C PHE A 155 -18.84 -16.57 0.03
N ILE A 156 -20.17 -16.59 -0.05
CA ILE A 156 -21.03 -17.05 1.05
C ILE A 156 -20.75 -18.51 1.41
N GLU A 157 -20.57 -19.36 0.41
CA GLU A 157 -20.29 -20.79 0.60
C GLU A 157 -18.96 -20.99 1.35
N GLU A 158 -17.88 -20.40 0.84
CA GLU A 158 -16.56 -20.48 1.48
C GLU A 158 -16.58 -19.84 2.87
N TYR A 159 -17.25 -18.70 3.03
CA TYR A 159 -17.30 -17.95 4.28
C TYR A 159 -17.92 -18.78 5.39
N ARG A 160 -19.04 -19.45 5.11
CA ARG A 160 -19.72 -20.31 6.09
C ARG A 160 -18.99 -21.62 6.32
N ARG A 161 -18.23 -22.12 5.33
CA ARG A 161 -17.38 -23.30 5.47
C ARG A 161 -16.25 -23.05 6.48
N VAL A 162 -15.62 -21.88 6.42
CA VAL A 162 -14.44 -21.54 7.24
C VAL A 162 -14.80 -20.81 8.54
N ASN A 163 -16.00 -20.25 8.62
CA ASN A 163 -16.56 -19.62 9.81
C ASN A 163 -17.93 -20.25 10.20
N PRO A 164 -17.93 -21.49 10.72
CA PRO A 164 -19.16 -22.16 11.11
C PRO A 164 -19.89 -21.38 12.22
N GLY A 165 -21.21 -21.26 12.09
CA GLY A 165 -22.06 -20.54 13.04
C GLY A 165 -22.30 -19.06 12.70
N LEU A 166 -21.55 -18.47 11.77
CA LEU A 166 -21.83 -17.11 11.29
C LEU A 166 -23.01 -17.08 10.32
N SER A 167 -23.76 -15.97 10.39
CA SER A 167 -24.98 -15.78 9.62
C SER A 167 -24.74 -15.35 8.18
N LEU A 168 -25.76 -15.54 7.33
CA LEU A 168 -25.77 -14.98 5.98
C LEU A 168 -25.72 -13.44 5.96
N TYR A 169 -26.24 -12.81 7.02
CA TYR A 169 -26.20 -11.37 7.18
C TYR A 169 -24.76 -10.88 7.38
N GLU A 170 -24.00 -11.51 8.28
CA GLU A 170 -22.59 -11.20 8.52
C GLU A 170 -21.73 -11.44 7.27
N ALA A 171 -21.95 -12.55 6.55
CA ALA A 171 -21.24 -12.82 5.31
C ALA A 171 -21.45 -11.72 4.26
N LYS A 172 -22.68 -11.20 4.13
CA LYS A 172 -22.99 -10.11 3.21
C LYS A 172 -22.41 -8.77 3.66
N ALA A 173 -22.44 -8.49 4.96
CA ALA A 173 -21.85 -7.28 5.53
C ALA A 173 -20.33 -7.25 5.31
N ASP A 174 -19.63 -8.34 5.63
CA ASP A 174 -18.19 -8.45 5.41
C ASP A 174 -17.84 -8.37 3.92
N LEU A 175 -18.62 -9.02 3.04
CA LEU A 175 -18.41 -8.90 1.59
C LEU A 175 -18.57 -7.45 1.11
N ALA A 176 -19.56 -6.72 1.62
CA ALA A 176 -19.75 -5.31 1.27
C ALA A 176 -18.55 -4.48 1.70
N THR A 177 -18.09 -4.63 2.94
CA THR A 177 -16.87 -3.98 3.45
C THR A 177 -15.65 -4.31 2.60
N LEU A 178 -15.45 -5.58 2.26
CA LEU A 178 -14.33 -6.01 1.42
C LEU A 178 -14.42 -5.47 -0.01
N ARG A 179 -15.63 -5.37 -0.57
CA ARG A 179 -15.85 -4.72 -1.87
C ARG A 179 -15.57 -3.22 -1.81
N GLU A 180 -15.96 -2.53 -0.75
CA GLU A 180 -15.62 -1.12 -0.56
C GLU A 180 -14.11 -0.92 -0.45
N ILE A 181 -13.40 -1.81 0.25
CA ILE A 181 -11.94 -1.80 0.30
C ILE A 181 -11.34 -2.00 -1.10
N LEU A 182 -11.96 -2.83 -1.93
CA LEU A 182 -11.50 -3.12 -3.30
C LEU A 182 -11.88 -2.06 -4.34
N ILE A 183 -13.05 -1.41 -4.21
CA ILE A 183 -13.55 -0.38 -5.13
C ILE A 183 -12.89 0.97 -4.85
N ASN A 184 -12.62 1.26 -3.57
CA ASN A 184 -11.83 2.42 -3.17
C ASN A 184 -10.32 2.15 -3.24
N ALA A 185 -9.93 1.00 -3.83
CA ALA A 185 -8.55 0.64 -4.05
C ALA A 185 -8.04 0.81 -5.49
#